data_AF-A0A439SD99-F1
#
_entry.id   AF-A0A439SD99-F1
#
_cell.length_a   1.000
_cell.length_b   1.000
_cell.length_c   1.000
_cell.angle_alpha   90.00
_cell.angle_beta   90.00
_cell.angle_gamma   90.00
#
_symmetry.space_group_name_H-M   'P 1'
#
loop_
_entity.id
_entity.type
_entity.pdbx_description
1 polymer ?
#
loop_
_entity_poly.entity_id
_entity_poly.type
_entity_poly.pdbx_seq_one_letter_code
_entity_poly.pdbx_strand_id
1 'polypeptide(L)' 'MTEVVTSGHEAPSGWRVAVLGGGAWGTALALAMLRAGHFVRLYARDPET' A
#
# COMPACT_ATOMS: atom_id res chain seq x y z
N MET A 1 -10.55 -8.68 35.89
CA MET A 1 -11.14 -8.37 34.58
C MET A 1 -10.23 -7.36 33.91
N THR A 2 -9.19 -7.83 33.22
CA THR A 2 -8.18 -6.97 32.59
C THR A 2 -8.59 -6.73 31.15
N GLU A 3 -8.82 -5.46 30.83
CA GLU A 3 -9.15 -4.96 29.51
C GLU A 3 -7.93 -5.07 28.60
N VAL A 4 -8.07 -5.79 27.49
CA VAL A 4 -7.07 -5.82 26.42
C VAL A 4 -7.30 -4.56 25.59
N VAL A 5 -6.56 -3.50 25.89
CA VAL A 5 -6.48 -2.32 25.02
C VAL A 5 -5.66 -2.70 23.79
N THR A 6 -6.32 -3.12 22.72
CA THR A 6 -5.69 -3.18 21.39
C THR A 6 -5.60 -1.77 20.82
N SER A 7 -4.66 -0.95 21.31
CA SER A 7 -4.26 0.25 20.56
C SER A 7 -3.20 -0.18 19.55
N GLY A 8 -3.67 -0.58 18.36
CA GLY A 8 -2.81 -1.01 17.27
C GLY A 8 -3.07 -0.19 16.02
N HIS A 9 -2.58 1.06 15.98
CA HIS A 9 -2.13 1.62 14.71
C HIS A 9 -0.62 1.55 14.70
N GLU A 10 -0.09 0.33 14.66
CA GLU A 10 1.32 0.12 14.40
C GLU A 10 1.57 0.66 12.98
N ALA A 11 2.38 1.72 12.88
CA ALA A 11 2.72 2.28 11.59
C ALA A 11 3.36 1.15 10.77
N PRO A 12 2.88 0.90 9.53
CA PRO A 12 3.41 -0.21 8.73
C PRO A 12 4.93 -0.07 8.66
N SER A 13 5.64 -1.13 9.06
CA SER A 13 7.09 -1.17 9.04
C SER A 13 7.56 -1.18 7.59
N GLY A 14 7.75 0.00 7.00
CA GLY A 14 8.07 0.18 5.59
C GLY A 14 7.68 1.56 5.08
N TRP A 15 8.18 1.93 3.89
CA TRP A 15 7.83 3.21 3.28
C TRP A 15 6.37 3.21 2.82
N ARG A 16 5.73 4.39 2.81
CA ARG A 16 4.44 4.59 2.16
C ARG A 16 4.68 4.97 0.71
N VAL A 17 4.33 4.07 -0.21
CA VAL A 17 4.60 4.21 -1.64
C VAL A 17 3.29 4.44 -2.39
N ALA A 18 3.22 5.54 -3.16
CA ALA A 18 2.16 5.76 -4.12
C ALA A 18 2.67 5.41 -5.52
N VAL A 19 2.02 4.46 -6.19
CA VAL A 19 2.33 4.09 -7.58
C VAL A 19 1.32 4.73 -8.51
N LEU A 20 1.80 5.50 -9.48
CA LEU A 20 0.95 6.19 -10.46
C LEU A 20 0.95 5.42 -11.78
N GLY A 21 -0.23 5.02 -12.24
CA GLY A 21 -0.45 4.26 -13.46
C GLY A 21 -0.82 2.80 -13.19
N GLY A 22 -2.01 2.37 -13.63
CA GLY A 22 -2.51 1.00 -13.49
C GLY A 22 -2.05 0.01 -14.58
N GLY A 23 -1.05 0.39 -15.39
CA GLY A 23 -0.52 -0.47 -16.45
C GLY A 23 0.30 -1.66 -15.93
N ALA A 24 0.81 -2.49 -16.83
CA ALA A 24 1.58 -3.68 -16.49
C ALA A 24 2.76 -3.38 -15.56
N TRP A 25 3.53 -2.34 -15.87
CA TRP A 25 4.69 -1.93 -15.05
C TRP A 25 4.28 -1.33 -13.69
N GLY A 26 3.23 -0.51 -13.64
CA GLY A 26 2.77 0.06 -12.37
C GLY A 26 2.25 -1.01 -11.41
N THR A 27 1.52 -2.00 -11.94
CA THR A 27 1.08 -3.15 -11.15
C THR A 27 2.26 -4.01 -10.69
N ALA A 28 3.22 -4.29 -11.58
CA ALA A 28 4.42 -5.05 -11.23
C ALA A 28 5.25 -4.37 -10.13
N LEU A 29 5.42 -3.05 -10.23
CA LEU A 29 6.11 -2.24 -9.22
C LEU A 29 5.36 -2.24 -7.89
N ALA A 30 4.04 -2.09 -7.91
CA ALA A 30 3.23 -2.11 -6.69
C ALA A 30 3.37 -3.44 -5.95
N LEU A 31 3.36 -4.55 -6.69
CA LEU A 31 3.58 -5.89 -6.14
C LEU A 31 5.00 -6.08 -5.60
N ALA A 32 6.02 -5.52 -6.26
CA ALA A 32 7.39 -5.57 -5.77
C ALA A 32 7.54 -4.85 -4.42
N MET A 33 6.94 -3.66 -4.29
CA MET A 33 6.99 -2.87 -3.06
C MET A 33 6.17 -3.50 -1.93
N LEU A 34 5.04 -4.13 -2.23
CA LEU A 34 4.27 -4.92 -1.25
C LEU A 34 5.10 -6.10 -0.72
N ARG A 35 5.80 -6.82 -1.60
CA ARG A 35 6.69 -7.93 -1.21
C ARG A 35 7.89 -7.47 -0.39
N ALA A 36 8.35 -6.24 -0.58
CA ALA A 36 9.38 -5.60 0.24
C ALA A 36 8.88 -5.15 1.63
N GLY A 37 7.60 -5.39 1.96
CA GLY A 37 7.01 -5.01 3.25
C GLY A 37 6.58 -3.54 3.33
N HIS A 38 6.49 -2.84 2.19
CA HIS A 38 6.06 -1.44 2.16
C HIS A 38 4.54 -1.32 2.07
N PHE A 39 4.01 -0.21 2.56
CA PHE A 39 2.60 0.13 2.41
C PHE A 39 2.40 0.80 1.06
N VAL A 40 1.70 0.13 0.13
CA VAL A 40 1.58 0.58 -1.25
C VAL A 40 0.14 0.94 -1.59
N ARG A 41 -0.05 2.03 -2.33
CA ARG A 41 -1.32 2.38 -2.98
C ARG A 41 -1.12 2.60 -4.47
N LEU A 42 -1.87 1.86 -5.30
CA LEU A 42 -1.88 1.99 -6.75
C LEU A 42 -2.97 2.98 -7.18
N TYR A 43 -2.60 3.98 -7.96
CA TYR A 43 -3.50 4.97 -8.53
C TYR A 43 -3.56 4.76 -10.04
N ALA A 44 -4.71 4.30 -10.53
CA ALA A 44 -5.01 4.28 -11.95
C ALA A 44 -5.90 5.48 -12.29
N ARG A 45 -5.64 6.11 -13.44
CA ARG A 45 -6.57 7.08 -14.04
C ARG A 45 -7.64 6.28 -14.75
N ASP A 46 -8.89 6.66 -14.53
CA ASP A 46 -9.97 6.26 -15.42
C ASP A 46 -9.80 7.04 -16.74
N PRO A 47 -9.67 6.37 -17.90
CA PRO A 47 -9.53 7.04 -19.18
C PRO A 47 -10.83 7.65 -19.71
N GLU A 48 -12.01 7.35 -19.13
CA GLU A 48 -13.30 7.84 -19.63
C GLU A 48 -13.65 9.29 -19.19
N THR A 49 -12.69 10.07 -18.67
CA THR A 49 -12.88 11.50 -18.31
C THR A 49 -11.61 12.33 -18.56
#